data_AF-A0A9N8ZCM3-F1
#
_entry.id   AF-A0A9N8ZCM3-F1
#
_cell.length_a   1.000
_cell.length_b   1.000
_cell.length_c   1.000
_cell.angle_alpha   90.00
_cell.angle_beta   90.00
_cell.angle_gamma   90.00
#
_symmetry.space_group_name_H-M   'P 1'
#
loop_
_entity.id
_entity.type
_entity.pdbx_description
1 polymer ?
#
loop_
_entity_poly.entity_id
_entity_poly.type
_entity_poly.pdbx_seq_one_letter_code
_entity_poly.pdbx_strand_id
1 'polypeptide(L)'
;MTSSNLNKNGSHNNLTNSMHKTRNRPKPLSHNSRQTLGVSHLPTPSPTPKSPCFVHSNLNRSFSLSEIINNCDDKLTEYSNLAETAVSVRELSKKLGQAQIQIGMQTVMIVTKPGNLRLVNLTRKLAIYLITTPRFGKDHGVTVYVDKALKDVKQFDFQGILEEKPLAKDYLKFWTKELCAERPEIFNFVLTLGGDGTVLYTSWLFQKVVPPILPFHLGSLGFLTNFNIQNYKEHLTNAMEKGIRVNLRMRFTCTVYRRIINPDNIIKARRCGETGEILMQNFMNDGSYWEALENSSHSDTAHKCSHDKDLPLLITQPVESFEVLNDLVVDRGAGPYM
;
A
#
# COMPACT_ATOMS: atom_id res chain seq x y z
N MET A 1 33.15 43.24 20.93
CA MET A 1 34.36 43.13 21.77
C MET A 1 34.95 41.75 21.48
N THR A 2 35.80 41.51 20.47
CA THR A 2 37.20 42.00 20.29
C THR A 2 37.91 42.00 21.65
N SER A 3 39.05 41.34 21.88
CA SER A 3 40.11 40.92 20.97
C SER A 3 41.22 40.20 21.78
N SER A 4 41.86 39.21 21.16
CA SER A 4 43.30 38.90 21.15
C SER A 4 44.17 38.94 22.43
N ASN A 5 44.77 37.77 22.72
CA ASN A 5 46.21 37.44 22.72
C ASN A 5 47.26 38.35 23.39
N LEU A 6 48.37 37.67 23.73
CA LEU A 6 49.79 38.09 23.89
C LEU A 6 50.28 38.15 25.36
N ASN A 7 51.44 37.61 25.76
CA ASN A 7 52.52 36.88 25.08
C ASN A 7 53.65 36.49 26.07
N LYS A 8 54.63 35.72 25.55
CA LYS A 8 56.07 35.59 25.92
C LYS A 8 56.43 34.67 27.07
N ASN A 9 57.53 33.92 27.08
CA ASN A 9 58.68 33.55 26.21
C ASN A 9 59.32 32.36 26.96
N GLY A 10 60.05 31.37 26.46
CA GLY A 10 60.89 31.15 25.27
C GLY A 10 62.12 30.33 25.73
N SER A 11 62.57 29.34 24.97
CA SER A 11 64.00 28.97 24.78
C SER A 11 64.16 27.74 23.87
N HIS A 12 65.20 27.81 23.04
CA HIS A 12 65.60 26.98 21.89
C HIS A 12 66.45 25.72 22.21
N ASN A 13 66.45 24.74 21.29
CA ASN A 13 67.60 24.07 20.60
C ASN A 13 67.12 22.73 19.97
N ASN A 14 66.96 22.49 18.65
CA ASN A 14 67.81 22.41 17.43
C ASN A 14 68.58 21.08 17.15
N LEU A 15 68.29 20.50 15.95
CA LEU A 15 69.14 19.71 14.99
C LEU A 15 69.45 18.21 15.34
N THR A 16 69.54 17.18 14.47
CA THR A 16 69.60 16.98 12.99
C THR A 16 69.66 15.48 12.59
N ASN A 17 69.23 15.16 11.34
CA ASN A 17 69.74 14.13 10.36
C ASN A 17 69.75 12.61 10.71
N SER A 18 69.78 11.63 9.79
CA SER A 18 69.41 11.37 8.39
C SER A 18 69.99 9.97 8.02
N MET A 19 69.25 9.16 7.25
CA MET A 19 69.70 8.05 6.35
C MET A 19 70.46 6.81 6.88
N HIS A 20 69.96 5.62 6.50
CA HIS A 20 70.74 4.64 5.71
C HIS A 20 69.87 3.64 4.93
N LYS A 21 70.22 3.47 3.64
CA LYS A 21 69.75 2.47 2.66
C LYS A 21 70.39 1.10 2.93
N THR A 22 69.67 0.02 2.62
CA THR A 22 70.25 -1.19 1.99
C THR A 22 69.30 -1.84 1.00
N ARG A 23 69.77 -1.94 -0.25
CA ARG A 23 69.24 -2.73 -1.38
C ARG A 23 69.85 -4.14 -1.28
N ASN A 24 69.11 -5.20 -1.60
CA ASN A 24 69.63 -6.34 -2.37
C ASN A 24 68.50 -7.22 -2.98
N ARG A 25 68.82 -7.83 -4.13
CA ARG A 25 68.00 -8.35 -5.24
C ARG A 25 67.41 -9.78 -5.05
N PRO A 26 66.56 -10.28 -5.99
CA PRO A 26 65.55 -11.35 -5.80
C PRO A 26 65.94 -12.74 -6.33
N LYS A 27 65.09 -13.76 -6.08
CA LYS A 27 64.90 -15.05 -6.83
C LYS A 27 63.83 -15.94 -6.13
N PRO A 28 63.23 -16.96 -6.78
CA PRO A 28 62.48 -16.98 -8.05
C PRO A 28 61.08 -17.64 -7.90
N LEU A 29 60.35 -17.71 -9.01
CA LEU A 29 59.00 -18.26 -9.17
C LEU A 29 58.81 -19.70 -8.65
N SER A 30 57.66 -19.96 -8.04
CA SER A 30 57.01 -21.29 -8.05
C SER A 30 55.56 -21.15 -8.49
N HIS A 31 55.25 -21.83 -9.59
CA HIS A 31 53.93 -22.02 -10.18
C HIS A 31 52.89 -22.60 -9.22
N ASN A 32 51.63 -22.27 -9.53
CA ASN A 32 50.37 -22.99 -9.27
C ASN A 32 49.43 -22.37 -8.23
N SER A 33 48.57 -21.50 -8.72
CA SER A 33 47.19 -21.43 -8.26
C SER A 33 46.28 -21.11 -9.45
N ARG A 34 45.53 -22.13 -9.88
CA ARG A 34 44.33 -21.96 -10.72
C ARG A 34 43.43 -20.93 -10.02
N GLN A 35 43.30 -19.74 -10.58
CA GLN A 35 42.21 -18.84 -10.20
C GLN A 35 40.92 -19.45 -10.72
N THR A 36 40.22 -20.15 -9.83
CA THR A 36 38.81 -20.49 -10.01
C THR A 36 38.03 -19.19 -10.08
N LEU A 37 37.50 -18.85 -11.25
CA LEU A 37 36.48 -17.82 -11.43
C LEU A 37 35.36 -18.07 -10.42
N GLY A 38 35.17 -17.13 -9.50
CA GLY A 38 34.15 -17.22 -8.47
C GLY A 38 32.76 -17.26 -9.10
N VAL A 39 32.04 -18.35 -8.86
CA VAL A 39 30.59 -18.40 -9.08
C VAL A 39 29.97 -17.41 -8.09
N SER A 40 29.65 -16.21 -8.57
CA SER A 40 28.85 -15.27 -7.79
C SER A 40 27.42 -15.80 -7.72
N HIS A 41 27.10 -16.50 -6.63
CA HIS A 41 25.71 -16.79 -6.28
C HIS A 41 24.99 -15.46 -6.00
N LEU A 42 24.31 -14.93 -7.01
CA LEU A 42 23.30 -13.90 -6.79
C LEU A 42 22.23 -14.50 -5.86
N PRO A 43 21.82 -13.80 -4.79
CA PRO A 43 20.80 -14.31 -3.89
C PRO A 43 19.52 -14.55 -4.70
N THR A 44 19.02 -15.78 -4.65
CA THR A 44 17.69 -16.11 -5.13
C THR A 44 16.72 -15.15 -4.45
N PRO A 45 15.97 -14.31 -5.19
CA PRO A 45 14.93 -13.52 -4.56
C PRO A 45 13.94 -14.51 -3.95
N SER A 46 13.79 -14.45 -2.63
CA SER A 46 12.76 -15.22 -1.94
C SER A 46 11.41 -14.94 -2.62
N PRO A 47 10.62 -15.96 -2.99
CA PRO A 47 9.31 -15.75 -3.60
C PRO A 47 8.31 -15.12 -2.61
N THR A 48 8.69 -15.02 -1.35
CA THR A 48 7.96 -14.29 -0.33
C THR A 48 8.49 -12.85 -0.25
N PRO A 49 7.69 -11.84 -0.63
CA PRO A 49 7.98 -10.48 -0.23
C PRO A 49 8.05 -10.45 1.31
N LYS A 50 9.15 -9.94 1.87
CA LYS A 50 9.18 -9.52 3.27
C LYS A 50 8.31 -8.27 3.41
N SER A 51 7.00 -8.43 3.39
CA SER A 51 6.10 -7.42 3.91
C SER A 51 5.87 -7.74 5.38
N PRO A 52 6.48 -7.04 6.35
CA PRO A 52 5.78 -6.90 7.62
C PRO A 52 4.45 -6.25 7.26
N CYS A 53 3.35 -6.89 7.63
CA CYS A 53 2.02 -6.39 7.38
C CYS A 53 1.98 -4.92 7.86
N PHE A 54 1.88 -3.97 6.94
CA PHE A 54 1.81 -2.52 7.21
C PHE A 54 0.62 -2.15 8.12
N VAL A 55 -0.23 -3.14 8.40
CA VAL A 55 -1.37 -3.15 9.30
C VAL A 55 -1.00 -2.69 10.72
N HIS A 56 0.20 -2.95 11.23
CA HIS A 56 0.46 -2.69 12.66
C HIS A 56 0.76 -1.24 13.03
N SER A 57 1.29 -0.40 12.13
CA SER A 57 1.64 0.99 12.49
C SER A 57 0.42 1.93 12.47
N ASN A 58 -0.58 1.66 11.64
CA ASN A 58 -1.70 2.59 11.41
C ASN A 58 -3.05 2.15 11.97
N LEU A 59 -3.24 0.87 12.31
CA LEU A 59 -4.49 0.40 12.93
C LEU A 59 -4.68 0.98 14.34
N ASN A 60 -3.59 1.41 14.98
CA ASN A 60 -3.58 2.02 16.32
C ASN A 60 -4.20 3.44 16.39
N ARG A 61 -4.42 4.13 15.26
CA ARG A 61 -4.79 5.56 15.32
C ARG A 61 -6.27 5.86 15.06
N SER A 62 -6.98 5.02 14.30
CA SER A 62 -8.39 5.26 13.94
C SER A 62 -9.38 4.56 14.87
N PHE A 63 -8.95 3.50 15.53
CA PHE A 63 -9.66 2.84 16.62
C PHE A 63 -8.75 2.94 17.84
N SER A 64 -9.28 3.30 19.01
CA SER A 64 -8.56 3.11 20.28
C SER A 64 -8.51 1.60 20.58
N LEU A 65 -7.78 0.85 19.74
CA LEU A 65 -7.46 -0.55 19.98
C LEU A 65 -6.67 -0.67 21.27
N SER A 66 -5.91 0.36 21.64
CA SER A 66 -5.25 0.47 22.94
C SER A 66 -6.22 0.35 24.11
N GLU A 67 -7.41 0.96 24.07
CA GLU A 67 -8.42 0.78 25.14
C GLU A 67 -9.04 -0.62 25.12
N ILE A 68 -9.26 -1.18 23.93
CA ILE A 68 -9.82 -2.53 23.79
C ILE A 68 -8.81 -3.60 24.26
N ILE A 69 -7.53 -3.41 23.98
CA ILE A 69 -6.43 -4.28 24.41
C ILE A 69 -6.19 -4.13 25.91
N ASN A 70 -6.27 -2.92 26.47
CA ASN A 70 -6.06 -2.68 27.91
C ASN A 70 -7.24 -3.11 28.79
N ASN A 71 -8.47 -3.11 28.27
CA ASN A 71 -9.64 -3.67 28.98
C ASN A 71 -9.69 -5.21 28.95
N CYS A 72 -8.74 -5.86 28.27
CA CYS A 72 -8.59 -7.31 28.32
C CYS A 72 -7.63 -7.69 29.47
N ASP A 73 -8.18 -7.94 30.65
CA ASP A 73 -7.42 -8.58 31.72
C ASP A 73 -6.95 -9.98 31.30
N ASP A 74 -5.71 -10.26 31.69
CA ASP A 74 -4.92 -11.49 31.65
C ASP A 74 -4.28 -11.99 30.32
N LYS A 75 -2.93 -11.95 30.36
CA LYS A 75 -1.95 -12.74 29.57
C LYS A 75 -1.75 -12.43 28.07
N LEU A 76 -1.41 -11.19 27.72
CA LEU A 76 -0.79 -10.89 26.42
C LEU A 76 0.67 -10.40 26.49
N THR A 77 1.27 -10.36 27.69
CA THR A 77 2.60 -9.80 27.91
C THR A 77 3.78 -10.71 27.52
N GLU A 78 3.56 -11.93 26.99
CA GLU A 78 4.65 -12.85 26.62
C GLU A 78 4.62 -13.38 25.17
N TYR A 79 3.72 -12.87 24.32
CA TYR A 79 3.59 -13.30 22.92
C TYR A 79 3.64 -12.14 21.91
N SER A 80 4.26 -11.01 22.28
CA SER A 80 4.41 -9.83 21.41
C SER A 80 5.21 -10.10 20.13
N ASN A 81 5.98 -11.19 20.06
CA ASN A 81 6.65 -11.65 18.85
C ASN A 81 5.82 -12.61 17.99
N LEU A 82 4.66 -13.08 18.48
CA LEU A 82 3.78 -14.07 17.84
C LEU A 82 2.40 -13.51 17.43
N ALA A 83 2.14 -12.23 17.73
CA ALA A 83 1.05 -11.45 17.14
C ALA A 83 1.09 -11.41 15.59
N GLU A 84 2.20 -11.85 14.99
CA GLU A 84 2.46 -11.95 13.57
C GLU A 84 1.82 -13.17 12.86
N THR A 85 1.17 -14.08 13.59
CA THR A 85 0.55 -15.26 12.97
C THR A 85 -0.90 -15.03 12.55
N ALA A 86 -1.31 -15.58 11.41
CA ALA A 86 -2.67 -15.47 10.88
C ALA A 86 -3.76 -15.98 11.86
N VAL A 87 -3.38 -16.84 12.82
CA VAL A 87 -4.25 -17.32 13.89
C VAL A 87 -4.57 -16.21 14.88
N SER A 88 -3.58 -15.45 15.34
CA SER A 88 -3.76 -14.31 16.26
C SER A 88 -4.63 -13.22 15.64
N VAL A 89 -4.43 -12.91 14.36
CA VAL A 89 -5.28 -11.93 13.63
C VAL A 89 -6.73 -12.40 13.53
N ARG A 90 -6.96 -13.70 13.28
CA ARG A 90 -8.32 -14.26 13.25
C ARG A 90 -8.98 -14.21 14.63
N GLU A 91 -8.24 -14.48 15.70
CA GLU A 91 -8.78 -14.40 17.06
C GLU A 91 -9.14 -12.97 17.44
N LEU A 92 -8.27 -11.99 17.13
CA LEU A 92 -8.56 -10.57 17.29
C LEU A 92 -9.78 -10.16 16.47
N SER A 93 -9.87 -10.60 15.21
CA SER A 93 -11.04 -10.34 14.36
C SER A 93 -12.33 -10.92 14.96
N LYS A 94 -12.26 -12.11 15.58
CA LYS A 94 -13.42 -12.75 16.22
C LYS A 94 -13.87 -11.95 17.46
N LYS A 95 -12.93 -11.53 18.30
CA LYS A 95 -13.19 -10.70 19.48
C LYS A 95 -13.76 -9.33 19.09
N LEU A 96 -13.17 -8.69 18.08
CA LEU A 96 -13.66 -7.41 17.55
C LEU A 96 -15.06 -7.52 16.95
N GLY A 97 -15.39 -8.65 16.32
CA GLY A 97 -16.72 -8.90 15.80
C GLY A 97 -17.79 -9.16 16.86
N GLN A 98 -17.39 -9.56 18.07
CA GLN A 98 -18.29 -9.76 19.21
C GLN A 98 -18.49 -8.49 20.03
N ALA A 99 -17.48 -7.61 20.05
CA ALA A 99 -17.52 -6.34 20.77
C ALA A 99 -18.50 -5.34 20.13
N GLN A 100 -19.20 -4.59 20.99
CA GLN A 100 -19.88 -3.36 20.57
C GLN A 100 -18.89 -2.21 20.68
N ILE A 101 -18.61 -1.56 19.56
CA ILE A 101 -17.64 -0.47 19.46
C ILE A 101 -18.40 0.83 19.35
N GLN A 102 -18.20 1.73 20.31
CA GLN A 102 -18.60 3.12 20.18
C GLN A 102 -17.55 3.84 19.36
N ILE A 103 -17.92 4.22 18.14
CA ILE A 103 -17.08 5.03 17.28
C ILE A 103 -17.51 6.47 17.49
N GLY A 104 -16.54 7.36 17.75
CA GLY A 104 -16.77 8.81 17.75
C GLY A 104 -17.12 9.31 16.34
N MET A 105 -18.37 9.10 15.92
CA MET A 105 -18.85 9.40 14.58
C MET A 105 -19.05 10.90 14.42
N GLN A 106 -17.99 11.64 14.10
CA GLN A 106 -18.06 13.09 13.87
C GLN A 106 -18.20 13.44 12.38
N THR A 107 -17.59 12.61 11.54
CA THR A 107 -17.55 12.79 10.08
C THR A 107 -18.04 11.53 9.38
N VAL A 108 -19.04 11.68 8.51
CA VAL A 108 -19.65 10.60 7.74
C VAL A 108 -19.47 10.87 6.26
N MET A 109 -18.96 9.91 5.52
CA MET A 109 -18.90 9.94 4.06
C MET A 109 -20.09 9.17 3.48
N ILE A 110 -20.75 9.71 2.46
CA ILE A 110 -21.78 8.99 1.70
C ILE A 110 -21.25 8.68 0.31
N VAL A 111 -21.20 7.40 -0.04
CA VAL A 111 -20.86 6.90 -1.37
C VAL A 111 -22.13 6.39 -2.04
N THR A 112 -22.49 6.99 -3.16
CA THR A 112 -23.75 6.71 -3.84
C THR A 112 -23.50 6.12 -5.21
N LYS A 113 -24.24 5.06 -5.59
CA LYS A 113 -24.16 4.50 -6.95
C LYS A 113 -24.50 5.59 -7.99
N PRO A 114 -23.67 5.79 -9.03
CA PRO A 114 -23.89 6.83 -10.03
C PRO A 114 -25.07 6.51 -10.96
N GLY A 115 -25.55 7.52 -11.68
CA GLY A 115 -26.52 7.37 -12.77
C GLY A 115 -27.98 7.17 -12.35
N ASN A 116 -28.32 7.35 -11.07
CA ASN A 116 -29.69 7.20 -10.59
C ASN A 116 -30.17 8.46 -9.84
N LEU A 117 -31.17 9.14 -10.40
CA LEU A 117 -31.73 10.37 -9.82
C LEU A 117 -32.43 10.13 -8.46
N ARG A 118 -33.05 8.96 -8.26
CA ARG A 118 -33.68 8.62 -6.97
C ARG A 118 -32.62 8.55 -5.86
N LEU A 119 -31.43 8.06 -6.20
CA LEU A 119 -30.31 8.00 -5.28
C LEU A 119 -29.74 9.38 -4.92
N VAL A 120 -29.74 10.32 -5.87
CA VAL A 120 -29.36 11.71 -5.60
C VAL A 120 -30.32 12.34 -4.58
N ASN A 121 -31.63 12.21 -4.80
CA ASN A 121 -32.65 12.71 -3.88
C ASN A 121 -32.54 12.08 -2.48
N LEU A 122 -32.25 10.77 -2.43
CA LEU A 122 -32.03 10.07 -1.17
C LEU A 122 -30.75 10.56 -0.47
N THR A 123 -29.67 10.76 -1.21
CA THR A 123 -28.40 11.28 -0.67
C THR A 123 -28.62 12.66 -0.05
N ARG A 124 -29.38 13.54 -0.72
CA ARG A 124 -29.80 14.83 -0.15
C ARG A 124 -30.55 14.63 1.18
N LYS A 125 -31.62 13.83 1.19
CA LYS A 125 -32.44 13.58 2.39
C LYS A 125 -31.62 13.03 3.55
N LEU A 126 -30.72 12.09 3.26
CA LEU A 126 -29.85 11.46 4.23
C LEU A 126 -28.82 12.44 4.79
N ALA A 127 -28.19 13.25 3.94
CA ALA A 127 -27.24 14.26 4.36
C ALA A 127 -27.89 15.30 5.28
N ILE A 128 -29.07 15.80 4.91
CA ILE A 128 -29.84 16.72 5.76
C ILE A 128 -30.14 16.05 7.10
N TYR A 129 -30.69 14.83 7.09
CA TYR A 129 -31.01 14.11 8.33
C TYR A 129 -29.80 13.96 9.26
N LEU A 130 -28.64 13.58 8.72
CA LEU A 130 -27.41 13.40 9.49
C LEU A 130 -26.86 14.72 10.07
N ILE A 131 -27.02 15.84 9.36
CA ILE A 131 -26.56 17.15 9.81
C ILE A 131 -27.52 17.74 10.86
N THR A 132 -28.83 17.59 10.66
CA THR A 132 -29.83 18.30 11.48
C THR A 132 -30.30 17.53 12.69
N THR A 133 -30.05 16.22 12.77
CA THR A 133 -30.49 15.42 13.93
C THR A 133 -29.53 15.65 15.10
N PRO A 134 -29.99 16.23 16.23
CA PRO A 134 -29.15 16.49 17.39
C PRO A 134 -28.58 15.19 17.95
N ARG A 135 -27.25 15.13 18.13
CA ARG A 135 -26.54 13.96 18.65
C ARG A 135 -25.30 14.40 19.42
N PHE A 136 -24.79 13.52 20.28
CA PHE A 136 -23.52 13.73 21.01
C PHE A 136 -23.49 15.02 21.86
N GLY A 137 -24.64 15.40 22.45
CA GLY A 137 -24.76 16.60 23.29
C GLY A 137 -24.70 17.93 22.52
N LYS A 138 -24.87 17.90 21.19
CA LYS A 138 -24.91 19.09 20.33
C LYS A 138 -26.29 19.25 19.71
N ASP A 139 -26.65 20.50 19.41
CA ASP A 139 -27.90 20.86 18.72
C ASP A 139 -27.90 20.51 17.22
N HIS A 140 -26.78 19.98 16.73
CA HIS A 140 -26.61 19.48 15.37
C HIS A 140 -26.06 18.05 15.41
N GLY A 141 -26.10 17.38 14.26
CA GLY A 141 -25.55 16.05 14.09
C GLY A 141 -24.08 16.08 13.66
N VAL A 142 -23.79 15.41 12.54
CA VAL A 142 -22.41 15.13 12.10
C VAL A 142 -22.04 15.91 10.84
N THR A 143 -20.74 16.05 10.57
CA THR A 143 -20.25 16.56 9.28
C THR A 143 -20.45 15.47 8.23
N VAL A 144 -21.10 15.80 7.12
CA VAL A 144 -21.38 14.86 6.03
C VAL A 144 -20.58 15.23 4.79
N TYR A 145 -19.89 14.26 4.22
CA TYR A 145 -19.23 14.38 2.93
C TYR A 145 -20.03 13.63 1.86
N VAL A 146 -20.34 14.30 0.76
CA VAL A 146 -20.97 13.71 -0.44
C VAL A 146 -20.04 13.84 -1.65
N ASP A 147 -20.30 13.09 -2.73
CA ASP A 147 -19.47 13.17 -3.93
C ASP A 147 -19.47 14.60 -4.49
N LYS A 148 -18.28 15.15 -4.78
CA LYS A 148 -18.13 16.47 -5.40
C LYS A 148 -18.95 16.63 -6.67
N ALA A 149 -19.13 15.55 -7.44
CA ALA A 149 -19.95 15.56 -8.65
C ALA A 149 -21.43 15.93 -8.39
N LEU A 150 -21.93 15.76 -7.15
CA LEU A 150 -23.30 16.11 -6.80
C LEU A 150 -23.52 17.61 -6.60
N LYS A 151 -22.46 18.41 -6.43
CA LYS A 151 -22.57 19.84 -6.17
C LYS A 151 -23.40 20.58 -7.22
N ASP A 152 -23.19 20.23 -8.47
CA ASP A 152 -23.81 20.90 -9.63
C ASP A 152 -25.05 20.13 -10.15
N VAL A 153 -25.45 19.04 -9.48
CA VAL A 153 -26.60 18.23 -9.89
C VAL A 153 -27.89 18.89 -9.42
N LYS A 154 -28.79 19.21 -10.36
CA LYS A 154 -30.08 19.86 -10.09
C LYS A 154 -30.93 19.16 -9.05
N GLN A 155 -30.96 17.83 -9.02
CA GLN A 155 -31.75 17.06 -8.06
C GLN A 155 -31.14 17.05 -6.65
N PHE A 156 -29.82 17.26 -6.54
CA PHE A 156 -29.19 17.43 -5.24
C PHE A 156 -29.51 18.82 -4.69
N ASP A 157 -29.54 19.82 -5.57
CA ASP A 157 -29.96 21.19 -5.28
C ASP A 157 -29.23 21.75 -4.04
N PHE A 158 -27.90 21.80 -4.12
CA PHE A 158 -27.05 22.25 -3.02
C PHE A 158 -27.46 23.63 -2.49
N GLN A 159 -27.80 24.56 -3.38
CA GLN A 159 -28.24 25.90 -3.02
C GLN A 159 -29.53 25.88 -2.18
N GLY A 160 -30.55 25.12 -2.60
CA GLY A 160 -31.76 24.96 -1.81
C GLY A 160 -31.54 24.25 -0.48
N ILE A 161 -30.53 23.36 -0.34
CA ILE A 161 -30.14 22.82 0.97
C ILE A 161 -29.66 23.93 1.91
N LEU A 162 -28.81 24.84 1.40
CA LEU A 162 -28.25 25.93 2.21
C LEU A 162 -29.34 26.93 2.66
N GLU A 163 -30.33 27.19 1.80
CA GLU A 163 -31.47 28.04 2.12
C GLU A 163 -32.42 27.38 3.13
N GLU A 164 -32.72 26.09 2.94
CA GLU A 164 -33.59 25.32 3.85
C GLU A 164 -32.94 25.12 5.23
N LYS A 165 -31.62 24.86 5.24
CA LYS A 165 -30.83 24.50 6.42
C LYS A 165 -29.49 25.26 6.42
N PRO A 166 -29.42 26.45 7.04
CA PRO A 166 -28.17 27.22 7.10
C PRO A 166 -26.98 26.47 7.69
N LEU A 167 -27.23 25.54 8.63
CA LEU A 167 -26.20 24.65 9.19
C LEU A 167 -25.46 23.84 8.12
N ALA A 168 -26.11 23.49 7.00
CA ALA A 168 -25.46 22.72 5.95
C ALA A 168 -24.23 23.44 5.37
N LYS A 169 -24.11 24.77 5.50
CA LYS A 169 -22.93 25.52 5.06
C LYS A 169 -21.63 25.03 5.71
N ASP A 170 -21.70 24.69 6.99
CA ASP A 170 -20.51 24.31 7.78
C ASP A 170 -20.32 22.78 7.83
N TYR A 171 -21.43 22.03 7.74
CA TYR A 171 -21.45 20.58 7.96
C TYR A 171 -21.61 19.74 6.68
N LEU A 172 -22.03 20.31 5.54
CA LEU A 172 -22.08 19.60 4.26
C LEU A 172 -20.82 19.90 3.44
N LYS A 173 -20.03 18.86 3.19
CA LYS A 173 -18.75 18.93 2.48
C LYS A 173 -18.74 17.97 1.29
N PHE A 174 -17.73 18.11 0.44
CA PHE A 174 -17.59 17.30 -0.77
C PHE A 174 -16.30 16.50 -0.73
N TRP A 175 -16.37 15.20 -1.00
CA TRP A 175 -15.20 14.34 -1.13
C TRP A 175 -14.78 14.17 -2.59
N THR A 176 -13.49 13.89 -2.80
CA THR A 176 -12.93 13.47 -4.10
C THR A 176 -12.07 12.22 -3.89
N LYS A 177 -11.70 11.54 -4.99
CA LYS A 177 -10.85 10.34 -4.92
C LYS A 177 -9.49 10.66 -4.30
N GLU A 178 -8.94 11.82 -4.63
CA GLU A 178 -7.68 12.33 -4.13
C GLU A 178 -7.76 12.54 -2.61
N LEU A 179 -8.86 13.14 -2.13
CA LEU A 179 -9.08 13.33 -0.69
C LEU A 179 -9.13 12.01 0.08
N CYS A 180 -9.79 10.98 -0.49
CA CYS A 180 -9.83 9.64 0.10
C CYS A 180 -8.44 8.97 0.16
N ALA A 181 -7.60 9.19 -0.86
CA ALA A 181 -6.27 8.60 -0.96
C ALA A 181 -5.24 9.32 -0.05
N GLU A 182 -5.30 10.65 0.01
CA GLU A 182 -4.36 11.48 0.75
C GLU A 182 -4.69 11.53 2.24
N ARG A 183 -5.98 11.69 2.58
CA ARG A 183 -6.44 11.95 3.95
C ARG A 183 -7.59 11.04 4.38
N PRO A 184 -7.41 9.70 4.38
CA PRO A 184 -8.47 8.78 4.77
C PRO A 184 -8.92 8.94 6.22
N GLU A 185 -8.08 9.49 7.10
CA GLU A 185 -8.35 9.68 8.53
C GLU A 185 -9.47 10.68 8.83
N ILE A 186 -9.83 11.54 7.87
CA ILE A 186 -10.92 12.51 8.04
C ILE A 186 -12.30 11.86 8.02
N PHE A 187 -12.39 10.59 7.61
CA PHE A 187 -13.63 9.86 7.51
C PHE A 187 -13.67 8.83 8.63
N ASN A 188 -14.51 9.05 9.64
CA ASN A 188 -14.69 8.10 10.73
C ASN A 188 -15.70 6.99 10.40
N PHE A 189 -16.58 7.24 9.43
CA PHE A 189 -17.63 6.31 9.04
C PHE A 189 -18.05 6.52 7.58
N VAL A 190 -18.40 5.43 6.88
CA VAL A 190 -18.85 5.49 5.49
C VAL A 190 -20.22 4.83 5.34
N LEU A 191 -21.13 5.49 4.65
CA LEU A 191 -22.43 4.95 4.24
C LEU A 191 -22.37 4.68 2.74
N THR A 192 -22.80 3.49 2.30
CA THR A 192 -22.94 3.22 0.86
C THR A 192 -24.41 3.11 0.48
N LEU A 193 -24.82 3.82 -0.55
CA LEU A 193 -26.16 3.77 -1.14
C LEU A 193 -26.09 3.10 -2.51
N GLY A 194 -26.32 1.79 -2.56
CA GLY A 194 -26.22 1.05 -3.81
C GLY A 194 -26.34 -0.46 -3.66
N GLY A 195 -25.50 -1.19 -4.38
CA GLY A 195 -25.37 -2.64 -4.26
C GLY A 195 -23.95 -3.03 -3.88
N ASP A 196 -23.60 -4.31 -4.03
CA ASP A 196 -22.26 -4.81 -3.67
C ASP A 196 -21.13 -4.08 -4.40
N GLY A 197 -21.31 -3.74 -5.67
CA GLY A 197 -20.33 -2.97 -6.45
C GLY A 197 -20.02 -1.58 -5.84
N THR A 198 -20.98 -0.97 -5.13
CA THR A 198 -20.76 0.30 -4.42
C THR A 198 -19.88 0.11 -3.18
N VAL A 199 -20.02 -1.03 -2.50
CA VAL A 199 -19.14 -1.42 -1.38
C VAL A 199 -17.73 -1.73 -1.88
N LEU A 200 -17.60 -2.46 -2.99
CA LEU A 200 -16.30 -2.74 -3.62
C LEU A 200 -15.59 -1.47 -4.06
N TYR A 201 -16.31 -0.55 -4.71
CA TYR A 201 -15.79 0.76 -5.08
C TYR A 201 -15.33 1.56 -3.85
N THR A 202 -16.11 1.55 -2.78
CA THR A 202 -15.74 2.21 -1.52
C THR A 202 -14.47 1.62 -0.94
N SER A 203 -14.33 0.29 -0.90
CA SER A 203 -13.10 -0.39 -0.48
C SER A 203 -11.89 0.02 -1.33
N TRP A 204 -12.10 0.22 -2.63
CA TRP A 204 -11.05 0.67 -3.55
C TRP A 204 -10.61 2.12 -3.30
N LEU A 205 -11.50 3.03 -2.91
CA LEU A 205 -11.14 4.41 -2.56
C LEU A 205 -10.13 4.49 -1.40
N PHE A 206 -10.12 3.48 -0.53
CA PHE A 206 -9.33 3.47 0.70
C PHE A 206 -8.22 2.42 0.65
N GLN A 207 -7.12 2.73 -0.04
CA GLN A 207 -6.01 1.79 -0.22
C GLN A 207 -5.18 1.55 1.06
N LYS A 208 -5.22 2.47 2.04
CA LYS A 208 -4.45 2.36 3.30
C LYS A 208 -5.30 1.90 4.48
N VAL A 209 -6.15 2.79 4.99
CA VAL A 209 -7.04 2.53 6.13
C VAL A 209 -8.47 2.69 5.64
N VAL A 210 -9.31 1.68 5.92
CA VAL A 210 -10.72 1.67 5.54
C VAL A 210 -11.56 2.01 6.77
N PRO A 211 -12.31 3.13 6.77
CA PRO A 211 -13.26 3.41 7.86
C PRO A 211 -14.39 2.37 7.84
N PRO A 212 -15.09 2.14 8.96
CA PRO A 212 -16.24 1.24 8.97
C PRO A 212 -17.30 1.64 7.96
N ILE A 213 -17.75 0.65 7.20
CA ILE A 213 -18.71 0.81 6.11
C ILE A 213 -20.06 0.27 6.57
N LEU A 214 -21.10 1.08 6.48
CA LEU A 214 -22.49 0.69 6.68
C LEU A 214 -23.22 0.64 5.32
N PRO A 215 -23.42 -0.56 4.76
CA PRO A 215 -23.89 -0.68 3.40
C PRO A 215 -25.40 -0.85 3.29
N PHE A 216 -26.07 0.11 2.63
CA PHE A 216 -27.51 0.07 2.37
C PHE A 216 -27.83 -0.43 0.96
N HIS A 217 -28.76 -1.40 0.87
CA HIS A 217 -29.40 -1.79 -0.39
C HIS A 217 -30.69 -1.01 -0.62
N LEU A 218 -31.03 -0.81 -1.89
CA LEU A 218 -32.22 -0.06 -2.32
C LEU A 218 -33.27 -0.90 -3.07
N GLY A 219 -32.99 -2.18 -3.25
CA GLY A 219 -33.86 -3.15 -3.92
C GLY A 219 -33.58 -4.53 -3.35
N SER A 220 -33.25 -5.49 -4.22
CA SER A 220 -32.86 -6.83 -3.81
C SER A 220 -31.72 -6.80 -2.80
N LEU A 221 -31.79 -7.71 -1.83
CA LEU A 221 -30.74 -7.92 -0.84
C LEU A 221 -29.45 -8.35 -1.56
N GLY A 222 -28.35 -7.65 -1.28
CA GLY A 222 -27.01 -8.01 -1.76
C GLY A 222 -26.26 -8.86 -0.76
N PHE A 223 -25.09 -9.36 -1.14
CA PHE A 223 -24.26 -10.17 -0.24
C PHE A 223 -23.46 -9.33 0.77
N LEU A 224 -23.06 -8.11 0.37
CA LEU A 224 -22.37 -7.15 1.25
C LEU A 224 -23.35 -6.10 1.81
N THR A 225 -24.39 -5.74 1.05
CA THR A 225 -25.37 -4.73 1.45
C THR A 225 -26.51 -5.32 2.28
N ASN A 226 -26.30 -5.41 3.59
CA ASN A 226 -27.21 -6.11 4.50
C ASN A 226 -28.30 -5.22 5.12
N PHE A 227 -28.27 -3.91 4.89
CA PHE A 227 -29.20 -2.96 5.53
C PHE A 227 -30.20 -2.41 4.51
N ASN A 228 -31.48 -2.49 4.81
CA ASN A 228 -32.50 -1.88 3.96
C ASN A 228 -32.50 -0.36 4.17
N ILE A 229 -32.37 0.39 3.08
CA ILE A 229 -32.40 1.85 3.13
C ILE A 229 -33.69 2.40 3.73
N GLN A 230 -34.83 1.71 3.65
CA GLN A 230 -36.09 2.18 4.22
C GLN A 230 -36.00 2.42 5.74
N ASN A 231 -35.16 1.65 6.42
CA ASN A 231 -34.99 1.67 7.86
C ASN A 231 -33.73 2.43 8.30
N TYR A 232 -33.17 3.27 7.42
CA TYR A 232 -31.88 3.95 7.67
C TYR A 232 -31.84 4.75 8.98
N LYS A 233 -32.95 5.39 9.36
CA LYS A 233 -33.03 6.19 10.59
C LYS A 233 -32.78 5.36 11.83
N GLU A 234 -33.41 4.19 11.91
CA GLU A 234 -33.25 3.26 13.02
C GLU A 234 -31.82 2.70 13.04
N HIS A 235 -31.34 2.22 11.90
CA HIS A 235 -29.99 1.67 11.79
C HIS A 235 -28.90 2.69 12.18
N LEU A 236 -29.02 3.94 11.74
CA LEU A 236 -28.06 5.00 12.07
C LEU A 236 -28.15 5.43 13.53
N THR A 237 -29.37 5.54 14.07
CA THR A 237 -29.57 5.89 15.49
C THR A 237 -28.94 4.82 16.38
N ASN A 238 -29.22 3.54 16.10
CA ASN A 238 -28.59 2.44 16.83
C ASN A 238 -27.06 2.45 16.68
N ALA A 239 -26.54 2.65 15.46
CA ALA A 239 -25.10 2.69 15.22
C ALA A 239 -24.39 3.83 15.97
N MET A 240 -24.99 5.02 16.01
CA MET A 240 -24.40 6.21 16.61
C MET A 240 -24.53 6.24 18.14
N GLU A 241 -25.63 5.73 18.70
CA GLU A 241 -25.91 5.84 20.14
C GLU A 241 -25.54 4.57 20.92
N LYS A 242 -25.79 3.40 20.34
CA LYS A 242 -25.52 2.10 21.00
C LYS A 242 -24.18 1.50 20.59
N GLY A 243 -23.54 2.09 19.57
CA GLY A 243 -22.34 1.54 18.94
C GLY A 243 -22.66 0.47 17.90
N ILE A 244 -21.61 -0.01 17.23
CA ILE A 244 -21.72 -0.98 16.15
C ILE A 244 -20.94 -2.26 16.45
N ARG A 245 -21.42 -3.36 15.88
CA ARG A 245 -20.60 -4.57 15.71
C ARG A 245 -20.01 -4.55 14.32
N VAL A 246 -18.70 -4.74 14.22
CA VAL A 246 -17.98 -4.69 12.95
C VAL A 246 -17.60 -6.10 12.50
N ASN A 247 -17.75 -6.39 11.21
CA ASN A 247 -17.16 -7.59 10.62
C ASN A 247 -15.91 -7.18 9.85
N LEU A 248 -14.75 -7.71 10.23
CA LEU A 248 -13.52 -7.49 9.48
C LEU A 248 -13.49 -8.42 8.27
N ARG A 249 -13.15 -7.84 7.12
CA ARG A 249 -13.05 -8.57 5.85
C ARG A 249 -11.65 -8.42 5.29
N MET A 250 -11.01 -9.54 4.96
CA MET A 250 -9.66 -9.55 4.39
C MET A 250 -9.66 -8.96 2.98
N ARG A 251 -8.56 -8.31 2.62
CA ARG A 251 -8.29 -7.83 1.26
C ARG A 251 -7.03 -8.51 0.72
N PHE A 252 -6.97 -8.68 -0.59
CA PHE A 252 -5.79 -9.13 -1.28
C PHE A 252 -4.91 -7.93 -1.63
N THR A 253 -3.61 -8.05 -1.35
CA THR A 253 -2.60 -7.14 -1.87
C THR A 253 -2.16 -7.64 -3.25
N CYS A 254 -2.44 -6.88 -4.29
CA CYS A 254 -1.99 -7.12 -5.66
C CYS A 254 -0.85 -6.16 -5.99
N THR A 255 0.31 -6.67 -6.43
CA THR A 255 1.44 -5.82 -6.85
C THR A 255 1.76 -6.05 -8.32
N VAL A 256 1.79 -4.96 -9.09
CA VAL A 256 2.12 -4.96 -10.51
C VAL A 256 3.62 -4.90 -10.67
N TYR A 257 4.19 -5.96 -11.25
CA TYR A 257 5.60 -6.03 -11.62
C TYR A 257 5.75 -5.67 -13.10
N ARG A 258 6.54 -4.65 -13.41
CA ARG A 258 6.83 -4.26 -14.80
C ARG A 258 8.26 -4.62 -15.16
N ARG A 259 8.45 -4.98 -16.43
CA ARG A 259 9.76 -5.31 -16.99
C ARG A 259 10.68 -4.09 -16.92
N ILE A 260 11.89 -4.29 -16.43
CA ILE A 260 13.00 -3.34 -16.54
C ILE A 260 13.72 -3.64 -17.84
N ILE A 261 13.88 -2.62 -18.69
CA ILE A 261 14.75 -2.69 -19.86
C ILE A 261 16.00 -1.89 -19.48
N ASN A 262 17.07 -2.58 -19.10
CA ASN A 262 18.38 -1.96 -18.95
C ASN A 262 19.10 -2.03 -20.30
N PRO A 263 19.31 -0.88 -20.99
CA PRO A 263 20.06 -0.88 -22.24
C PRO A 263 21.54 -1.27 -22.03
N ASP A 264 22.10 -1.01 -20.84
CA ASP A 264 23.54 -1.13 -20.60
C ASP A 264 24.01 -2.48 -20.03
N ASN A 265 23.08 -3.31 -19.56
CA ASN A 265 23.37 -4.63 -18.99
C ASN A 265 22.38 -5.66 -19.53
N ILE A 266 22.77 -6.34 -20.60
CA ILE A 266 21.98 -7.40 -21.20
C ILE A 266 22.41 -8.72 -20.53
N ILE A 267 21.49 -9.31 -19.77
CA ILE A 267 21.68 -10.63 -19.18
C ILE A 267 20.97 -11.64 -20.09
N LYS A 268 21.72 -12.58 -20.67
CA LYS A 268 21.16 -13.72 -21.38
C LYS A 268 21.19 -14.95 -20.47
N ALA A 269 20.08 -15.68 -20.41
CA ALA A 269 20.03 -16.99 -19.78
C ALA A 269 19.89 -18.07 -20.85
N ARG A 270 20.64 -19.16 -20.71
CA ARG A 270 20.52 -20.34 -21.56
C ARG A 270 20.38 -21.58 -20.70
N ARG A 271 19.46 -22.46 -21.06
CA ARG A 271 19.34 -23.79 -20.45
C ARG A 271 20.15 -24.79 -21.25
N CYS A 272 21.08 -25.48 -20.60
CA CYS A 272 21.82 -26.58 -21.20
C CYS A 272 20.91 -27.78 -21.44
N GLY A 273 20.92 -28.33 -22.65
CA GLY A 273 20.07 -29.46 -23.03
C GLY A 273 20.46 -30.79 -22.38
N GLU A 274 21.73 -30.97 -22.02
CA GLU A 274 22.26 -32.21 -21.44
C GLU A 274 22.21 -32.23 -19.92
N THR A 275 22.60 -31.15 -19.27
CA THR A 275 22.63 -31.05 -17.79
C THR A 275 21.36 -30.44 -17.21
N GLY A 276 20.59 -29.72 -18.02
CA GLY A 276 19.43 -28.96 -17.57
C GLY A 276 19.77 -27.68 -16.80
N GLU A 277 21.06 -27.39 -16.58
CA GLU A 277 21.54 -26.22 -15.83
C GLU A 277 21.23 -24.92 -16.58
N ILE A 278 21.02 -23.84 -15.81
CA ILE A 278 20.77 -22.50 -16.33
C ILE A 278 22.05 -21.69 -16.22
N LEU A 279 22.60 -21.31 -17.36
CA LEU A 279 23.80 -20.48 -17.49
C LEU A 279 23.37 -19.03 -17.72
N MET A 280 23.88 -18.09 -16.92
CA MET A 280 23.67 -16.65 -17.09
C MET A 280 24.94 -15.98 -17.60
N GLN A 281 24.83 -15.17 -18.65
CA GLN A 281 25.90 -14.34 -19.19
C GLN A 281 25.51 -12.86 -19.13
N ASN A 282 26.34 -12.07 -18.46
CA ASN A 282 26.20 -10.61 -18.39
C ASN A 282 27.04 -9.99 -19.51
N PHE A 283 26.43 -9.19 -20.36
CA PHE A 283 27.13 -8.39 -21.36
C PHE A 283 27.09 -6.92 -20.93
N MET A 284 28.27 -6.33 -20.70
CA MET A 284 28.42 -4.89 -20.47
C MET A 284 28.51 -4.17 -21.83
N ASN A 285 27.91 -2.98 -21.91
CA ASN A 285 27.78 -2.22 -23.15
C ASN A 285 29.09 -1.48 -23.50
N ASP A 286 30.14 -2.23 -23.79
CA ASP A 286 31.49 -1.68 -24.04
C ASP A 286 31.72 -1.38 -25.54
N GLY A 287 30.65 -1.08 -26.30
CA GLY A 287 30.74 -0.78 -27.74
C GLY A 287 30.95 -2.00 -28.66
N SER A 288 31.22 -3.19 -28.11
CA SER A 288 31.34 -4.45 -28.85
C SER A 288 29.99 -5.15 -29.10
N TYR A 289 28.87 -4.41 -29.03
CA TYR A 289 27.51 -4.94 -29.10
C TYR A 289 27.22 -5.70 -30.41
N TRP A 290 27.56 -5.09 -31.55
CA TRP A 290 27.37 -5.69 -32.87
C TRP A 290 28.40 -6.78 -33.16
N GLU A 291 29.65 -6.58 -32.72
CA GLU A 291 30.73 -7.57 -32.85
C GLU A 291 30.46 -8.85 -32.04
N ALA A 292 29.88 -8.77 -30.83
CA ALA A 292 29.55 -9.94 -30.03
C ALA A 292 28.28 -10.67 -30.53
N LEU A 293 27.35 -9.95 -31.18
CA LEU A 293 26.17 -10.54 -31.83
C LEU A 293 26.57 -11.35 -33.07
N GLU A 294 27.44 -10.82 -33.92
CA GLU A 294 27.93 -11.50 -35.13
C GLU A 294 28.97 -12.61 -34.79
N ASN A 295 29.87 -12.37 -33.83
CA ASN A 295 30.89 -13.35 -33.41
C ASN A 295 30.38 -14.44 -32.45
N SER A 296 29.12 -14.39 -32.00
CA SER A 296 28.48 -15.53 -31.30
C SER A 296 28.33 -16.78 -32.19
N SER A 297 28.58 -16.62 -33.48
CA SER A 297 28.76 -17.68 -34.47
C SER A 297 30.11 -18.38 -34.35
N HIS A 298 31.18 -17.71 -33.88
CA HIS A 298 32.54 -18.23 -33.86
C HIS A 298 33.42 -17.59 -32.77
N SER A 299 33.43 -18.18 -31.55
CA SER A 299 34.67 -18.37 -30.76
C SER A 299 34.40 -19.22 -29.50
N ASP A 300 34.81 -20.49 -29.60
CA ASP A 300 35.49 -21.37 -28.65
C ASP A 300 35.02 -21.63 -27.20
N THR A 301 34.69 -22.92 -27.00
CA THR A 301 34.92 -23.78 -25.83
C THR A 301 34.08 -23.57 -24.56
N ALA A 302 32.84 -24.06 -24.60
CA ALA A 302 32.29 -25.03 -23.64
C ALA A 302 30.82 -25.31 -24.01
N HIS A 303 30.54 -26.52 -24.54
CA HIS A 303 29.21 -27.07 -24.83
C HIS A 303 28.19 -26.14 -25.54
N LYS A 304 28.10 -26.24 -26.88
CA LYS A 304 26.86 -25.96 -27.61
C LYS A 304 26.19 -27.32 -27.89
N CYS A 305 25.18 -27.69 -27.10
CA CYS A 305 24.35 -28.85 -27.41
C CYS A 305 23.22 -28.43 -28.36
N SER A 306 22.83 -29.28 -29.30
CA SER A 306 21.70 -29.00 -30.22
C SER A 306 20.37 -28.79 -29.50
N HIS A 307 20.28 -29.18 -28.22
CA HIS A 307 19.09 -29.06 -27.37
C HIS A 307 19.12 -27.85 -26.44
N ASP A 308 20.15 -27.01 -26.51
CA ASP A 308 20.23 -25.79 -25.69
C ASP A 308 19.10 -24.82 -26.08
N LYS A 309 18.46 -24.23 -25.06
CA LYS A 309 17.36 -23.26 -25.27
C LYS A 309 17.67 -21.95 -24.59
N ASP A 310 17.67 -20.88 -25.37
CA ASP A 310 17.73 -19.53 -24.82
C ASP A 310 16.44 -19.25 -24.03
N LEU A 311 16.60 -18.75 -22.81
CA LEU A 311 15.51 -18.41 -21.91
C LEU A 311 15.28 -16.91 -21.95
N PRO A 312 14.03 -16.44 -22.13
CA PRO A 312 13.72 -15.02 -22.02
C PRO A 312 13.89 -14.58 -20.57
N LEU A 313 14.96 -13.84 -20.29
CA LEU A 313 15.20 -13.29 -18.96
C LEU A 313 14.49 -11.94 -18.83
N LEU A 314 13.40 -11.96 -18.05
CA LEU A 314 12.61 -10.78 -17.73
C LEU A 314 12.97 -10.31 -16.33
N ILE A 315 13.81 -9.28 -16.24
CA ILE A 315 14.00 -8.56 -14.97
C ILE A 315 12.76 -7.71 -14.76
N THR A 316 12.12 -7.84 -13.61
CA THR A 316 10.95 -7.04 -13.25
C THR A 316 11.18 -6.29 -11.94
N GLN A 317 10.50 -5.15 -11.79
CA GLN A 317 10.42 -4.43 -10.52
C GLN A 317 8.96 -4.18 -10.15
N PRO A 318 8.63 -4.16 -8.85
CA PRO A 318 7.32 -3.72 -8.40
C PRO A 318 7.15 -2.23 -8.70
N VAL A 319 6.01 -1.85 -9.28
CA VAL A 319 5.70 -0.47 -9.65
C VAL A 319 4.54 0.07 -8.84
N GLU A 320 3.45 -0.70 -8.76
CA GLU A 320 2.21 -0.28 -8.10
C GLU A 320 1.68 -1.44 -7.24
N SER A 321 1.08 -1.12 -6.09
CA SER A 321 0.39 -2.09 -5.24
C SER A 321 -1.02 -1.60 -4.91
N PHE A 322 -1.97 -2.51 -4.94
CA PHE A 322 -3.39 -2.26 -4.72
C PHE A 322 -3.98 -3.25 -3.72
N GLU A 323 -4.85 -2.75 -2.86
CA GLU A 323 -5.63 -3.52 -1.91
C GLU A 323 -7.05 -3.74 -2.45
N VAL A 324 -7.42 -5.00 -2.64
CA VAL A 324 -8.63 -5.39 -3.37
C VAL A 324 -9.50 -6.32 -2.54
N LEU A 325 -10.81 -6.05 -2.53
CA LEU A 325 -11.79 -6.85 -1.81
C LEU A 325 -12.58 -7.73 -2.78
N ASN A 326 -12.65 -9.03 -2.49
CA ASN A 326 -13.39 -10.07 -3.21
C ASN A 326 -12.98 -10.33 -4.69
N ASP A 327 -12.85 -9.29 -5.53
CA ASP A 327 -12.73 -9.45 -6.99
C ASP A 327 -11.66 -8.53 -7.60
N LEU A 328 -10.84 -9.05 -8.52
CA LEU A 328 -9.78 -8.36 -9.25
C LEU A 328 -9.92 -8.66 -10.75
N VAL A 329 -10.24 -7.63 -11.53
CA VAL A 329 -10.25 -7.71 -13.00
C VAL A 329 -8.99 -7.05 -13.54
N VAL A 330 -8.18 -7.81 -14.28
CA VAL A 330 -6.98 -7.30 -14.97
C VAL A 330 -7.29 -7.23 -16.46
N ASP A 331 -7.50 -6.02 -16.96
CA ASP A 331 -7.54 -5.78 -18.41
C ASP A 331 -6.11 -5.65 -18.94
N ARG A 332 -5.75 -6.53 -19.87
CA ARG A 332 -4.43 -6.54 -20.52
C ARG A 332 -4.40 -5.75 -21.84
N GLY A 333 -5.51 -5.09 -22.19
CA GLY A 333 -5.70 -4.45 -23.48
C GLY A 333 -5.87 -5.45 -24.63
N ALA A 334 -5.94 -4.93 -25.87
CA ALA A 334 -5.82 -5.75 -27.06
C ALA A 334 -4.50 -6.53 -26.99
N GLY A 335 -4.55 -7.84 -27.27
CA GLY A 335 -3.34 -8.65 -27.25
C GLY A 335 -2.30 -8.09 -28.23
N PRO A 336 -1.00 -8.35 -28.02
CA PRO A 336 0.07 -7.85 -28.90
C PRO A 336 0.01 -8.38 -30.35
N TYR A 337 -1.05 -9.12 -30.70
CA TYR A 337 -1.31 -9.73 -32.00
C TYR A 337 -2.65 -9.28 -32.61
N MET A 338 -3.34 -8.30 -32.01
CA MET A 338 -4.58 -7.70 -32.54
C MET A 338 -4.33 -6.30 -33.07
#